data_AF-A0A0C1IMQ9-F1
#
_entry.id   AF-A0A0C1IMQ9-F1
#
_cell.length_a   1.000
_cell.length_b   1.000
_cell.length_c   1.000
_cell.angle_alpha   90.00
_cell.angle_beta   90.00
_cell.angle_gamma   90.00
#
_symmetry.space_group_name_H-M   'P 1'
#
loop_
_entity.id
_entity.type
_entity.pdbx_description
1 polymer ?
#
loop_
_entity_poly.entity_id
_entity_poly.type
_entity_poly.pdbx_seq_one_letter_code
_entity_poly.pdbx_strand_id
1 'polypeptide(L)'
;MSAGLAFMMLGIGSAAGKRLNSGQYNGTVLKSVSDPGEEDAWVMPAAMACFRSRYATFKSLLIEAKCKHPQLKRMLAAHDVKPAFDPKTLGAFLCRRADLPDSFEI
;
A
#
# COMPACT_ATOMS: atom_id res chain seq x y z
N MET A 1 -5.01 15.18 4.77
CA MET A 1 -5.69 14.14 5.58
C MET A 1 -4.68 13.57 6.55
N SER A 2 -5.11 13.02 7.69
CA SER A 2 -4.17 12.36 8.61
C SER A 2 -3.57 11.09 7.97
N ALA A 3 -2.36 10.70 8.37
CA ALA A 3 -1.68 9.52 7.84
C ALA A 3 -2.42 8.23 8.20
N GLY A 4 -2.99 8.15 9.42
CA GLY A 4 -3.85 7.04 9.81
C GLY A 4 -5.04 6.86 8.87
N LEU A 5 -5.74 7.94 8.54
CA LEU A 5 -6.86 7.91 7.59
C LEU A 5 -6.41 7.53 6.18
N ALA A 6 -5.28 8.08 5.73
CA ALA A 6 -4.69 7.76 4.43
C ALA A 6 -4.43 6.26 4.27
N PHE A 7 -3.82 5.61 5.28
CA PHE A 7 -3.59 4.18 5.27
C PHE A 7 -4.88 3.37 5.25
N MET A 8 -5.89 3.75 6.04
CA MET A 8 -7.19 3.08 6.02
C MET A 8 -7.84 3.14 4.63
N MET A 9 -7.78 4.30 3.95
CA MET A 9 -8.28 4.44 2.58
C MET A 9 -7.53 3.56 1.57
N LEU A 10 -6.25 3.28 1.82
CA LEU A 10 -5.43 2.36 1.02
C LEU A 10 -5.67 0.88 1.39
N GLY A 11 -6.47 0.61 2.42
CA GLY A 11 -6.70 -0.75 2.93
C GLY A 11 -5.57 -1.27 3.83
N ILE A 12 -4.76 -0.38 4.40
CA ILE A 12 -3.66 -0.67 5.31
C ILE A 12 -4.10 -0.31 6.73
N GLY A 13 -4.00 -1.25 7.67
CA GLY A 13 -4.32 -1.00 9.07
C GLY A 13 -3.35 -0.01 9.72
N SER A 14 -3.81 0.71 10.75
CA SER A 14 -3.03 1.76 11.44
C SER A 14 -1.64 1.29 11.90
N ALA A 15 -1.54 0.08 12.48
CA ALA A 15 -0.26 -0.49 12.92
C ALA A 15 0.72 -0.73 11.75
N ALA A 16 0.24 -1.27 10.63
CA ALA A 16 1.06 -1.48 9.44
C ALA A 16 1.48 -0.13 8.81
N GLY A 17 0.56 0.85 8.81
CA GLY A 17 0.85 2.22 8.37
C GLY A 17 1.97 2.88 9.15
N LYS A 18 1.96 2.78 10.49
CA LYS A 18 3.03 3.30 11.35
C LYS A 18 4.39 2.67 11.01
N ARG A 19 4.44 1.36 10.73
CA ARG A 19 5.68 0.67 10.32
C ARG A 19 6.19 1.12 8.95
N LEU A 20 5.29 1.43 8.01
CA LEU A 20 5.67 1.98 6.70
C LEU A 20 6.25 3.40 6.81
N ASN A 21 5.82 4.15 7.82
CA ASN A 21 6.29 5.52 8.07
C ASN A 21 7.53 5.59 8.97
N SER A 22 7.83 4.56 9.77
CA SER A 22 9.00 4.54 10.65
C SER A 22 10.35 4.45 9.93
N GLY A 23 10.36 4.37 8.59
CA GLY A 23 11.59 4.30 7.78
C GLY A 23 12.30 2.95 7.83
N GLN A 24 11.74 1.96 8.53
CA GLN A 24 12.28 0.60 8.67
C GLN A 24 12.46 -0.14 7.33
N TYR A 25 11.85 0.38 6.25
CA TYR A 25 11.77 -0.27 4.94
C TYR A 25 12.51 0.49 3.83
N ASN A 26 13.71 1.01 4.11
CA ASN A 26 14.56 1.76 3.15
C ASN A 26 13.85 3.01 2.56
N GLY A 27 13.11 3.72 3.41
CA GLY A 27 12.46 4.99 3.07
C GLY A 27 10.98 5.03 3.44
N THR A 28 10.41 6.23 3.44
CA THR A 28 8.99 6.44 3.73
C THR A 28 8.15 6.04 2.53
N VAL A 29 7.30 5.02 2.69
CA VAL A 29 6.45 4.51 1.61
C VAL A 29 5.33 5.50 1.26
N LEU A 30 4.77 6.17 2.26
CA LEU A 30 3.81 7.26 2.09
C LEU A 30 4.38 8.54 2.68
N LYS A 31 4.80 9.48 1.83
CA LYS A 31 5.34 10.77 2.29
C LYS A 31 4.29 11.52 3.12
N SER A 32 4.66 11.91 4.32
CA SER A 32 3.85 12.71 5.23
C SER A 32 4.65 13.90 5.75
N VAL A 33 3.93 14.95 6.13
CA VAL A 33 4.47 16.15 6.77
C VAL A 33 4.03 16.11 8.22
N SER A 34 4.98 16.16 9.16
CA SER A 34 4.67 16.24 10.58
C SER A 34 4.85 17.67 11.05
N ASP A 35 3.81 18.25 11.63
CA ASP A 35 3.90 19.56 12.27
C ASP A 35 4.19 19.39 13.77
N PRO A 36 5.10 20.20 14.36
CA PRO A 36 5.38 20.14 15.79
C PRO A 36 4.11 20.41 16.61
N GLY A 37 3.68 19.43 17.41
CA GLY A 37 2.50 19.53 18.27
C GLY A 37 1.27 18.75 17.79
N GLU A 38 1.31 18.17 16.58
CA GLU A 38 0.24 17.30 16.10
C GLU A 38 0.54 15.81 16.34
N GLU A 39 -0.51 15.06 16.68
CA GLU A 39 -0.41 13.64 17.04
C GLU A 39 -0.28 12.71 15.82
N ASP A 40 -0.81 13.12 14.66
CA ASP A 40 -0.76 12.35 13.40
C ASP A 40 -0.21 13.20 12.25
N ALA A 41 0.63 12.60 11.41
CA ALA A 41 1.24 13.32 10.31
C ALA A 41 0.22 13.60 9.19
N TRP A 42 0.37 14.70 8.48
CA TRP A 42 -0.47 15.04 7.34
C TRP A 42 0.04 14.39 6.05
N VAL A 43 -0.88 13.79 5.31
CA VAL A 43 -0.64 13.26 3.97
C VAL A 43 -1.32 14.17 2.94
N MET A 44 -0.50 14.62 2.00
CA MET A 44 -0.92 15.43 0.86
C MET A 44 -1.54 14.55 -0.24
N PRO A 45 -2.53 15.05 -1.00
CA PRO A 45 -3.11 14.30 -2.12
C PRO A 45 -2.07 13.80 -3.15
N ALA A 46 -1.04 14.60 -3.42
CA ALA A 46 0.07 14.21 -4.31
C ALA A 46 0.86 13.00 -3.77
N ALA A 47 1.04 12.91 -2.45
CA ALA A 47 1.70 11.76 -1.83
C ALA A 47 0.84 10.48 -1.96
N MET A 48 -0.48 10.61 -1.85
CA MET A 48 -1.40 9.50 -2.12
C MET A 48 -1.35 9.05 -3.58
N ALA A 49 -1.31 9.98 -4.53
CA ALA A 49 -1.17 9.65 -5.95
C ALA A 49 0.16 8.95 -6.23
N CYS A 50 1.26 9.46 -5.67
CA CYS A 50 2.59 8.85 -5.78
C CYS A 50 2.64 7.43 -5.15
N PHE A 51 1.97 7.22 -4.02
CA PHE A 51 1.84 5.89 -3.44
C PHE A 51 1.09 4.95 -4.39
N ARG A 52 -0.07 5.39 -4.90
CA ARG A 52 -0.93 4.57 -5.77
C ARG A 52 -0.26 4.25 -7.11
N SER A 53 0.60 5.11 -7.65
CA SER A 53 1.32 4.81 -8.90
C SER A 53 2.44 3.79 -8.69
N ARG A 54 2.99 3.68 -7.48
CA ARG A 54 4.12 2.78 -7.18
C ARG A 54 3.70 1.46 -6.58
N TYR A 55 2.63 1.46 -5.79
CA TYR A 55 2.23 0.30 -5.00
C TYR A 55 0.74 0.01 -5.13
N ALA A 56 0.41 -1.26 -4.95
CA ALA A 56 -0.95 -1.75 -4.86
C ALA A 56 -1.12 -2.63 -3.62
N THR A 57 -2.25 -2.48 -2.94
CA THR A 57 -2.62 -3.35 -1.82
C THR A 57 -3.51 -4.47 -2.33
N PHE A 58 -3.60 -5.56 -1.57
CA PHE A 58 -4.50 -6.65 -1.96
C PHE A 58 -5.95 -6.16 -2.14
N LYS A 59 -6.40 -5.23 -1.28
CA LYS A 59 -7.74 -4.64 -1.37
C LYS A 59 -7.91 -3.79 -2.63
N SER A 60 -6.91 -2.98 -3.01
CA SER A 60 -7.01 -2.19 -4.25
C SER A 60 -7.05 -3.10 -5.48
N LEU A 61 -6.20 -4.13 -5.52
CA LEU A 61 -6.19 -5.11 -6.60
C LEU A 61 -7.49 -5.88 -6.76
N LEU A 62 -8.18 -6.23 -5.66
CA LEU A 62 -9.49 -6.87 -5.75
C LEU A 62 -10.52 -5.99 -6.47
N ILE A 63 -10.49 -4.70 -6.18
CA ILE A 63 -11.40 -3.71 -6.78
C ILE A 63 -11.02 -3.49 -8.25
N GLU A 64 -9.73 -3.27 -8.52
CA GLU A 64 -9.19 -3.01 -9.85
C GLU A 64 -9.44 -4.18 -10.81
N ALA A 65 -9.09 -5.40 -10.40
CA ALA A 65 -9.27 -6.61 -11.20
C ALA A 65 -10.70 -7.18 -11.19
N LYS A 66 -11.62 -6.56 -10.44
CA LYS A 66 -13.03 -6.96 -10.32
C LYS A 66 -13.21 -8.46 -10.05
N CYS A 67 -12.36 -9.04 -9.21
CA CYS A 67 -12.31 -10.48 -8.96
C CYS A 67 -12.48 -10.83 -7.48
N LYS A 68 -12.75 -12.11 -7.21
CA LYS A 68 -12.88 -12.61 -5.83
C LYS A 68 -11.51 -12.92 -5.22
N HIS A 69 -11.45 -12.93 -3.90
CA HIS A 69 -10.23 -13.19 -3.13
C HIS A 69 -9.43 -14.45 -3.56
N PRO A 70 -10.05 -15.62 -3.83
CA PRO A 70 -9.29 -16.79 -4.30
C PRO A 70 -8.73 -16.62 -5.71
N GLN A 71 -9.43 -15.88 -6.58
CA GLN A 71 -9.01 -15.63 -7.96
C GLN A 71 -7.78 -14.71 -7.98
N LEU A 72 -7.82 -13.61 -7.23
CA LEU A 72 -6.67 -12.71 -7.12
C LEU A 72 -5.43 -13.44 -6.61
N LYS A 73 -5.56 -14.28 -5.57
CA LYS A 73 -4.43 -15.08 -5.06
C LYS A 73 -3.83 -15.99 -6.12
N ARG A 74 -4.67 -16.66 -6.94
CA ARG A 74 -4.19 -17.51 -8.03
C ARG A 74 -3.50 -16.70 -9.11
N MET A 75 -4.04 -15.54 -9.49
CA MET A 75 -3.42 -14.66 -10.47
C MET A 75 -2.05 -14.19 -9.99
N LEU A 76 -1.95 -13.66 -8.77
CA LEU A 76 -0.68 -13.20 -8.21
C LEU A 76 0.35 -14.34 -8.13
N ALA A 77 -0.07 -15.54 -7.74
CA ALA A 77 0.82 -16.71 -7.71
C ALA A 77 1.25 -17.17 -9.11
N ALA A 78 0.35 -17.14 -10.10
CA ALA A 78 0.66 -17.55 -11.47
C ALA A 78 1.69 -16.63 -12.15
N HIS A 79 1.74 -15.36 -11.73
CA HIS A 79 2.69 -14.35 -12.22
C HIS A 79 3.91 -14.16 -11.29
N ASP A 80 4.11 -15.03 -10.29
CA ASP A 80 5.16 -14.92 -9.25
C ASP A 80 5.26 -13.52 -8.60
N VAL A 81 4.11 -12.84 -8.42
CA VAL A 81 4.07 -11.50 -7.83
C VAL A 81 4.41 -11.60 -6.34
N LYS A 82 5.52 -10.98 -5.96
CA LYS A 82 6.00 -10.97 -4.57
C LYS A 82 5.57 -9.68 -3.86
N PRO A 83 5.21 -9.76 -2.57
CA PRO A 83 5.08 -8.58 -1.75
C PRO A 83 6.37 -7.74 -1.77
N ALA A 84 6.23 -6.42 -1.80
CA ALA A 84 7.34 -5.49 -1.67
C ALA A 84 8.01 -5.55 -0.29
N PHE A 85 7.27 -6.03 0.72
CA PHE A 85 7.70 -6.19 2.11
C PHE A 85 7.14 -7.49 2.66
N ASP A 86 7.83 -8.14 3.62
CA ASP A 86 7.29 -9.34 4.28
C ASP A 86 5.92 -9.02 4.93
N PRO A 87 4.82 -9.63 4.44
CA PRO A 87 3.49 -9.37 4.98
C PRO A 87 3.35 -9.76 6.45
N LYS A 88 4.15 -10.71 6.95
CA LYS A 88 4.13 -11.12 8.36
C LYS A 88 4.66 -10.02 9.26
N THR A 89 5.79 -9.42 8.87
CA THR A 89 6.39 -8.30 9.61
C THR A 89 5.58 -7.02 9.44
N LEU A 90 5.13 -6.72 8.22
CA LEU A 90 4.39 -5.51 7.93
C LEU A 90 2.97 -5.55 8.50
N GLY A 91 2.31 -6.71 8.44
CA GLY A 91 0.89 -6.87 8.78
C GLY A 91 -0.06 -6.44 7.65
N ALA A 92 0.45 -6.26 6.42
CA ALA A 92 -0.34 -5.93 5.24
C ALA A 92 0.32 -6.49 3.98
N PHE A 93 -0.49 -6.83 2.97
CA PHE A 93 0.01 -7.16 1.64
C PHE A 93 0.14 -5.88 0.81
N LEU A 94 1.36 -5.60 0.37
CA LEU A 94 1.71 -4.47 -0.48
C LEU A 94 2.68 -4.98 -1.55
N CYS A 95 2.41 -4.71 -2.82
CA CYS A 95 3.28 -5.09 -3.94
C CYS A 95 3.60 -3.85 -4.78
N ARG A 96 4.68 -3.90 -5.59
CA ARG A 96 4.98 -2.81 -6.52
C ARG A 96 4.12 -2.99 -7.77
N ARG A 97 3.63 -1.88 -8.33
CA ARG A 97 2.87 -1.93 -9.58
C ARG A 97 3.69 -2.44 -10.75
N ALA A 98 4.99 -2.12 -10.79
CA ALA A 98 5.91 -2.61 -11.82
C ALA A 98 6.08 -4.14 -11.82
N ASP A 99 5.70 -4.82 -10.74
CA ASP A 99 5.76 -6.29 -10.63
C ASP A 99 4.40 -6.94 -10.99
N LEU A 100 3.35 -6.15 -11.27
CA LEU A 100 2.04 -6.66 -11.68
C LEU A 100 2.00 -6.88 -13.18
N PRO A 101 1.24 -7.88 -13.66
CA PRO A 101 1.05 -8.06 -15.09
C PRO A 101 0.17 -6.95 -15.67
N ASP A 102 0.39 -6.60 -16.94
CA ASP A 102 -0.31 -5.55 -17.68
C ASP A 102 -1.84 -5.71 -17.66
N SER A 103 -2.34 -6.92 -17.43
CA SER A 103 -3.77 -7.21 -17.25
C SER A 103 -4.42 -6.55 -16.02
N PHE A 104 -3.63 -5.92 -15.15
CA PHE A 104 -4.11 -5.06 -14.06
C PHE A 104 -4.04 -3.56 -14.39
N GLU A 105 -3.45 -3.16 -15.52
CA GLU A 105 -3.50 -1.77 -15.95
C GLU A 105 -4.93 -1.45 -16.43
N ILE A 106 -5.58 -0.49 -15.76
CA ILE A 106 -6.89 0.05 -16.12
C ILE A 106 -6.69 1.34 -16.90
#